data_AF-A0A3D9E2R8-F1
#
_entry.id   AF-A0A3D9E2R8-F1
#
_cell.length_a   1.000
_cell.length_b   1.000
_cell.length_c   1.000
_cell.angle_alpha   90.00
_cell.angle_beta   90.00
_cell.angle_gamma   90.00
#
_symmetry.space_group_name_H-M   'P 1'
#
loop_
_entity.id
_entity.type
_entity.pdbx_description
1 polymer ?
#
loop_
_entity_poly.entity_id
_entity_poly.type
_entity_poly.pdbx_seq_one_letter_code
_entity_poly.pdbx_strand_id
1 'polypeptide(L)'
;MTPLPDPVTALLSATDAVTLLRDAEHLAAGLSEAGWTPEVESGRFGADGWDVLSSAWAPSVSVFLDGSERSVREAALAVAAAMKAEPHRWTFDSEGPDWSTWSVDDERWGSDDIDWLVWEGTGVSVTLFTAGETPAGPGTLPAHLQLSIGRVDTPSEGLPRDDDRARSVLREGSVVDRWYLAGERDLPADVVEALENDPDPRVRAAAESERWIREQAFGGPQPAE
;
A
#
# COMPACT_ATOMS: atom_id res chain seq x y z
N MET A 1 22.69 -1.26 -10.78
CA MET A 1 21.42 -1.44 -10.08
C MET A 1 21.49 -0.57 -8.85
N THR A 2 20.61 0.42 -8.75
CA THR A 2 20.50 1.29 -7.58
C THR A 2 19.98 0.44 -6.41
N PRO A 3 20.61 0.46 -5.22
CA PRO A 3 20.10 -0.30 -4.08
C PRO A 3 18.72 0.22 -3.68
N LEU A 4 17.84 -0.68 -3.23
CA LEU A 4 16.57 -0.29 -2.62
C LEU A 4 16.86 0.51 -1.33
N PRO A 5 15.99 1.46 -0.97
CA PRO A 5 16.04 2.08 0.35
C PRO A 5 15.94 1.04 1.46
N ASP A 6 16.59 1.32 2.59
CA ASP A 6 16.56 0.46 3.77
C ASP A 6 15.12 0.12 4.21
N PRO A 7 14.14 1.07 4.18
CA PRO A 7 12.76 0.76 4.58
C PRO A 7 12.03 -0.25 3.69
N VAL A 8 12.29 -0.21 2.38
CA VAL A 8 11.72 -1.19 1.44
C VAL A 8 12.34 -2.57 1.70
N THR A 9 13.67 -2.63 1.88
CA THR A 9 14.38 -3.89 2.15
C THR A 9 13.94 -4.52 3.48
N ALA A 10 13.79 -3.71 4.53
CA ALA A 10 13.32 -4.14 5.84
C ALA A 10 11.87 -4.65 5.79
N LEU A 11 10.98 -3.98 5.04
CA LEU A 11 9.60 -4.41 4.84
C LEU A 11 9.52 -5.78 4.17
N LEU A 12 10.24 -5.98 3.05
CA LEU A 12 10.29 -7.27 2.36
C LEU A 12 10.79 -8.39 3.27
N SER A 13 11.76 -8.07 4.14
CA SER A 13 12.30 -9.01 5.13
C SER A 13 11.30 -9.35 6.23
N ALA A 14 10.46 -8.41 6.66
CA ALA A 14 9.48 -8.59 7.75
C ALA A 14 8.13 -9.19 7.30
N THR A 15 7.90 -9.35 5.99
CA THR A 15 6.61 -9.71 5.41
C THR A 15 6.11 -11.12 5.79
N ASP A 16 5.16 -11.23 6.72
CA ASP A 16 4.51 -12.49 7.14
C ASP A 16 3.09 -12.19 7.68
N ALA A 17 2.16 -13.14 7.51
CA ALA A 17 0.77 -13.03 7.96
C ALA A 17 0.61 -13.03 9.49
N VAL A 18 1.53 -13.65 10.23
CA VAL A 18 1.44 -13.76 11.69
C VAL A 18 2.22 -12.68 12.44
N THR A 19 3.11 -11.96 11.76
CA THR A 19 3.83 -10.81 12.31
C THR A 19 3.25 -9.51 11.78
N LEU A 20 3.64 -9.09 10.57
CA LEU A 20 3.31 -7.80 10.00
C LEU A 20 1.80 -7.63 9.76
N LEU A 21 1.15 -8.62 9.13
CA LEU A 21 -0.27 -8.54 8.76
C LEU A 21 -1.21 -9.17 9.80
N ARG A 22 -0.82 -9.12 11.08
CA ARG A 22 -1.62 -9.71 12.17
C ARG A 22 -2.78 -8.82 12.59
N ASP A 23 -2.49 -7.56 12.90
CA ASP A 23 -3.44 -6.55 13.36
C ASP A 23 -2.85 -5.14 13.17
N ALA A 24 -3.63 -4.10 13.49
CA ALA A 24 -3.25 -2.71 13.29
C ALA A 24 -1.94 -2.31 14.00
N GLU A 25 -1.75 -2.81 15.24
CA GLU A 25 -0.59 -2.50 16.07
C GLU A 25 0.68 -3.11 15.50
N HIS A 26 0.64 -4.40 15.14
CA HIS A 26 1.80 -5.06 14.54
C HIS A 26 2.15 -4.47 13.17
N LEU A 27 1.13 -4.04 12.42
CA LEU A 27 1.32 -3.39 11.13
C LEU A 27 2.03 -2.04 11.27
N ALA A 28 1.48 -1.13 12.10
CA ALA A 28 2.06 0.19 12.33
C ALA A 28 3.45 0.11 12.99
N ALA A 29 3.64 -0.79 13.96
CA ALA A 29 4.92 -1.01 14.60
C ALA A 29 5.94 -1.56 13.61
N GLY A 30 5.58 -2.58 12.82
CA GLY A 30 6.47 -3.19 11.83
C GLY A 30 6.91 -2.20 10.74
N LEU A 31 6.00 -1.34 10.27
CA LEU A 31 6.33 -0.26 9.33
C LEU A 31 7.27 0.77 9.98
N SER A 32 6.99 1.20 11.21
CA SER A 32 7.83 2.17 11.93
C SER A 32 9.24 1.62 12.20
N GLU A 33 9.34 0.35 12.61
CA GLU A 33 10.61 -0.35 12.85
C GLU A 33 11.42 -0.55 11.56
N ALA A 34 10.75 -0.73 10.44
CA ALA A 34 11.38 -0.74 9.12
C ALA A 34 11.86 0.64 8.67
N GLY A 35 11.47 1.73 9.35
CA GLY A 35 11.91 3.10 9.05
C GLY A 35 10.90 3.92 8.25
N TRP A 36 9.66 3.45 8.11
CA TRP A 36 8.57 4.22 7.53
C TRP A 36 8.03 5.24 8.53
N THR A 37 7.87 6.49 8.12
CA THR A 37 7.34 7.54 9.00
C THR A 37 5.83 7.67 8.79
N PRO A 38 5.00 7.59 9.85
CA PRO A 38 3.55 7.77 9.70
C PRO A 38 3.22 9.19 9.26
N GLU A 39 2.31 9.28 8.29
CA GLU A 39 1.76 10.55 7.80
C GLU A 39 0.46 10.89 8.56
N VAL A 40 -0.20 12.00 8.16
CA VAL A 40 -1.46 12.42 8.78
C VAL A 40 -2.61 11.50 8.35
N GLU A 41 -2.66 11.15 7.06
CA GLU A 41 -3.67 10.27 6.48
C GLU A 41 -3.65 8.88 7.13
N SER A 42 -4.84 8.28 7.24
CA SER A 42 -5.00 6.98 7.88
C SER A 42 -4.22 5.91 7.13
N GLY A 43 -3.38 5.15 7.84
CA GLY A 43 -2.62 4.04 7.26
C GLY A 43 -1.55 4.46 6.26
N ARG A 44 -1.25 5.76 6.14
CA ARG A 44 -0.23 6.27 5.23
C ARG A 44 1.11 6.43 5.94
N PHE A 45 2.18 6.02 5.26
CA PHE A 45 3.56 6.24 5.70
C PHE A 45 4.43 6.66 4.52
N GLY A 46 5.55 7.34 4.81
CA GLY A 46 6.50 7.78 3.79
C GLY A 46 7.96 7.51 4.18
N ALA A 47 8.81 7.26 3.19
CA ALA A 47 10.27 7.22 3.35
C ALA A 47 10.98 7.36 1.99
N ASP A 48 11.99 8.23 1.91
CA ASP A 48 12.88 8.35 0.74
C ASP A 48 12.18 8.48 -0.64
N GLY A 49 11.04 9.18 -0.69
CA GLY A 49 10.25 9.35 -1.92
C GLY A 49 9.34 8.17 -2.28
N TRP A 50 9.25 7.18 -1.38
CA TRP A 50 8.29 6.09 -1.44
C TRP A 50 7.13 6.36 -0.49
N ASP A 51 5.94 5.92 -0.91
CA ASP A 51 4.72 5.99 -0.13
C ASP A 51 4.23 4.59 0.22
N VAL A 52 3.65 4.45 1.40
CA VAL A 52 2.93 3.26 1.84
C VAL A 52 1.50 3.63 2.12
N LEU A 53 0.58 2.82 1.62
CA LEU A 53 -0.81 2.77 2.06
C LEU A 53 -1.06 1.41 2.69
N SER A 54 -1.55 1.40 3.92
CA SER A 54 -1.82 0.18 4.68
C SER A 54 -3.25 0.18 5.21
N SER A 55 -3.84 -1.01 5.31
CA SER A 55 -5.17 -1.24 5.89
C SER A 55 -5.03 -2.15 7.09
N ALA A 56 -5.79 -1.90 8.17
CA ALA A 56 -5.85 -2.78 9.34
C ALA A 56 -7.07 -3.73 9.36
N TRP A 57 -8.08 -3.47 8.52
CA TRP A 57 -9.23 -4.38 8.33
C TRP A 57 -9.07 -5.07 6.98
N ALA A 58 -8.85 -6.39 7.03
CA ALA A 58 -8.07 -7.14 6.04
C ALA A 58 -6.64 -6.58 5.92
N PRO A 59 -5.76 -6.88 6.92
CA PRO A 59 -4.42 -6.32 6.97
C PRO A 59 -3.64 -6.47 5.66
N SER A 60 -3.18 -5.35 5.12
CA SER A 60 -2.44 -5.28 3.86
C SER A 60 -1.55 -4.05 3.79
N VAL A 61 -0.54 -4.11 2.91
CA VAL A 61 0.38 -3.01 2.62
C VAL A 61 0.47 -2.86 1.11
N SER A 62 0.38 -1.63 0.62
CA SER A 62 0.74 -1.27 -0.75
C SER A 62 1.82 -0.20 -0.70
N VAL A 63 2.91 -0.44 -1.41
CA VAL A 63 4.07 0.45 -1.49
C VAL A 63 4.15 1.00 -2.90
N PHE A 64 4.38 2.31 -3.01
CA PHE A 64 4.35 3.04 -4.27
C PHE A 64 5.65 3.83 -4.50
N LEU A 65 6.05 3.90 -5.76
CA LEU A 65 7.11 4.80 -6.23
C LEU A 65 6.72 5.33 -7.61
N ASP A 66 6.63 6.66 -7.70
CA ASP A 66 6.45 7.37 -8.96
C ASP A 66 7.76 8.01 -9.41
N GLY A 67 7.99 8.10 -10.72
CA GLY A 67 9.15 8.81 -11.25
C GLY A 67 9.37 8.63 -12.74
N SER A 68 10.63 8.69 -13.16
CA SER A 68 11.02 8.39 -14.53
C SER A 68 10.90 6.90 -14.82
N GLU A 69 10.62 6.51 -16.07
CA GLU A 69 10.57 5.09 -16.46
C GLU A 69 11.83 4.32 -16.04
N ARG A 70 13.01 4.94 -16.21
CA ARG A 70 14.27 4.31 -15.87
C ARG A 70 14.39 4.04 -14.37
N SER A 71 14.08 5.03 -13.52
CA SER A 71 14.18 4.87 -12.07
C SER A 71 13.18 3.84 -11.54
N VAL A 72 11.97 3.83 -12.10
CA VAL A 72 10.90 2.88 -11.73
C VAL A 72 11.28 1.47 -12.13
N ARG A 73 11.78 1.24 -13.36
CA ARG A 73 12.25 -0.09 -13.80
C ARG A 73 13.44 -0.57 -12.97
N GLU A 74 14.40 0.31 -12.65
CA GLU A 74 15.53 -0.03 -11.78
C GLU A 74 15.06 -0.47 -10.39
N ALA A 75 14.08 0.22 -9.80
CA ALA A 75 13.50 -0.14 -8.52
C ALA A 75 12.71 -1.46 -8.60
N ALA A 76 11.88 -1.64 -9.64
CA ALA A 76 11.11 -2.86 -9.87
C ALA A 76 12.00 -4.10 -9.96
N LEU A 77 13.09 -4.02 -10.75
CA LEU A 77 14.07 -5.09 -10.87
C LEU A 77 14.80 -5.34 -9.55
N ALA A 78 15.09 -4.30 -8.76
CA ALA A 78 15.72 -4.45 -7.46
C ALA A 78 14.79 -5.12 -6.44
N VAL A 79 13.49 -4.79 -6.42
CA VAL A 79 12.47 -5.49 -5.59
C VAL A 79 12.38 -6.96 -5.99
N ALA A 80 12.25 -7.25 -7.28
CA ALA A 80 12.16 -8.62 -7.76
C ALA A 80 13.44 -9.43 -7.47
N ALA A 81 14.62 -8.81 -7.58
CA ALA A 81 15.88 -9.43 -7.21
C ALA A 81 15.96 -9.74 -5.70
N ALA A 82 15.47 -8.84 -4.83
CA ALA A 82 15.39 -9.08 -3.39
C ALA A 82 14.47 -10.27 -3.06
N MET A 83 13.31 -10.37 -3.72
CA MET A 83 12.40 -11.50 -3.57
C MET A 83 13.04 -12.82 -4.03
N LYS A 84 13.71 -12.81 -5.19
CA LYS A 84 14.40 -13.99 -5.75
C LYS A 84 15.63 -14.42 -4.95
N ALA A 85 16.20 -13.54 -4.12
CA ALA A 85 17.33 -13.88 -3.25
C ALA A 85 16.94 -14.82 -2.09
N GLU A 86 15.64 -14.93 -1.79
CA GLU A 86 15.09 -15.77 -0.71
C GLU A 86 14.19 -16.91 -1.27
N PRO A 87 14.70 -17.81 -2.13
CA PRO A 87 13.88 -18.80 -2.84
C PRO A 87 13.27 -19.88 -1.93
N HIS A 88 13.73 -19.97 -0.67
CA HIS A 88 13.15 -20.87 0.32
C HIS A 88 11.92 -20.29 1.02
N ARG A 89 11.73 -18.97 0.95
CA ARG A 89 10.62 -18.25 1.55
C ARG A 89 9.44 -18.10 0.60
N TRP A 90 9.73 -17.97 -0.69
CA TRP A 90 8.77 -17.56 -1.70
C TRP A 90 8.57 -18.61 -2.78
N THR A 91 7.31 -18.86 -3.13
CA THR A 91 6.93 -19.54 -4.36
C THR A 91 6.58 -18.47 -5.39
N PHE A 92 7.32 -18.43 -6.50
CA PHE A 92 7.12 -17.47 -7.57
C PHE A 92 6.15 -17.99 -8.63
N ASP A 93 5.23 -17.13 -9.05
CA ASP A 93 4.30 -17.35 -10.17
C ASP A 93 4.12 -16.07 -11.01
N SER A 94 3.71 -16.23 -12.26
CA SER A 94 3.46 -15.14 -13.21
C SER A 94 2.52 -15.61 -14.31
N GLU A 95 1.41 -14.91 -14.52
CA GLU A 95 0.51 -15.16 -15.66
C GLU A 95 1.13 -14.67 -16.98
N GLY A 96 1.87 -13.54 -16.91
CA GLY A 96 2.61 -12.95 -18.02
C GLY A 96 4.10 -13.30 -18.07
N PRO A 97 4.90 -12.61 -18.91
CA PRO A 97 6.33 -12.82 -18.97
C PRO A 97 7.03 -12.43 -17.66
N ASP A 98 8.00 -13.25 -17.21
CA ASP A 98 8.86 -12.91 -16.08
C ASP A 98 9.84 -11.78 -16.46
N TRP A 99 9.35 -10.54 -16.36
CA TRP A 99 10.12 -9.34 -16.67
C TRP A 99 11.24 -9.05 -15.68
N SER A 100 11.28 -9.72 -14.53
CA SER A 100 12.39 -9.54 -13.58
C SER A 100 13.73 -10.09 -14.08
N THR A 101 13.72 -10.78 -15.22
CA THR A 101 14.92 -11.23 -15.94
C THR A 101 15.39 -10.25 -17.01
N TRP A 102 14.62 -9.19 -17.27
CA TRP A 102 14.92 -8.22 -18.32
C TRP A 102 15.96 -7.21 -17.86
N SER A 103 16.63 -6.57 -18.82
CA SER A 103 17.46 -5.40 -18.52
C SER A 103 16.59 -4.15 -18.41
N VAL A 104 17.08 -3.09 -17.76
CA VAL A 104 16.35 -1.80 -17.62
C VAL A 104 15.97 -1.20 -18.98
N ASP A 105 16.80 -1.44 -19.99
CA ASP A 105 16.69 -0.87 -21.35
C ASP A 105 16.08 -1.88 -22.35
N ASP A 106 15.45 -2.95 -21.86
CA ASP A 106 14.82 -3.97 -22.71
C ASP A 106 13.62 -3.40 -23.49
N GLU A 107 13.58 -3.61 -24.80
CA GLU A 107 12.52 -3.05 -25.66
C GLU A 107 11.13 -3.61 -25.30
N ARG A 108 11.07 -4.77 -24.65
CA ARG A 108 9.80 -5.40 -24.21
C ARG A 108 9.08 -4.62 -23.11
N TRP A 109 9.76 -3.68 -22.43
CA TRP A 109 9.11 -2.78 -21.48
C TRP A 109 8.05 -1.87 -22.11
N GLY A 110 8.06 -1.69 -23.43
CA GLY A 110 7.04 -0.94 -24.16
C GLY A 110 5.90 -1.79 -24.72
N SER A 111 5.83 -3.08 -24.36
CA SER A 111 4.75 -3.97 -24.80
C SER A 111 3.54 -3.89 -23.85
N ASP A 112 2.35 -4.10 -24.40
CA ASP A 112 1.10 -4.17 -23.62
C ASP A 112 0.97 -5.48 -22.81
N ASP A 113 1.93 -6.41 -22.96
CA ASP A 113 1.91 -7.75 -22.35
C ASP A 113 2.61 -7.80 -20.98
N ILE A 114 2.92 -6.65 -20.36
CA ILE A 114 3.51 -6.61 -19.02
C ILE A 114 2.42 -6.87 -18.00
N ASP A 115 2.64 -7.93 -17.21
CA ASP A 115 1.72 -8.32 -16.15
C ASP A 115 2.41 -8.27 -14.78
N TRP A 116 1.63 -8.45 -13.72
CA TRP A 116 2.15 -8.57 -12.37
C TRP A 116 3.03 -9.80 -12.18
N LEU A 117 4.01 -9.65 -11.30
CA LEU A 117 4.76 -10.78 -10.73
C LEU A 117 4.20 -11.11 -9.36
N VAL A 118 4.04 -12.40 -9.05
CA VAL A 118 3.43 -12.85 -7.79
C VAL A 118 4.38 -13.76 -7.03
N TRP A 119 4.50 -13.53 -5.72
CA TRP A 119 5.19 -14.42 -4.79
C TRP A 119 4.27 -14.76 -3.63
N GLU A 120 4.12 -16.05 -3.35
CA GLU A 120 3.39 -16.54 -2.18
C GLU A 120 4.35 -17.07 -1.12
N GLY A 121 4.08 -16.74 0.13
CA GLY A 121 4.85 -17.16 1.31
C GLY A 121 3.93 -17.45 2.49
N THR A 122 4.46 -17.41 3.71
CA THR A 122 3.77 -17.73 4.98
C THR A 122 2.44 -16.98 5.18
N GLY A 123 1.36 -17.46 4.55
CA GLY A 123 0.03 -16.87 4.60
C GLY A 123 -0.13 -15.54 3.86
N VAL A 124 0.83 -15.14 3.02
CA VAL A 124 0.81 -13.84 2.31
C VAL A 124 1.08 -14.01 0.82
N SER A 125 0.49 -13.12 0.03
CA SER A 125 0.78 -12.93 -1.39
C SER A 125 1.38 -11.55 -1.59
N VAL A 126 2.46 -11.51 -2.37
CA VAL A 126 3.19 -10.31 -2.73
C VAL A 126 3.09 -10.13 -4.23
N THR A 127 2.47 -9.04 -4.66
CA THR A 127 2.27 -8.71 -6.08
C THR A 127 3.11 -7.49 -6.43
N LEU A 128 3.91 -7.58 -7.50
CA LEU A 128 4.72 -6.49 -8.01
C LEU A 128 4.24 -6.11 -9.40
N PHE A 129 3.83 -4.86 -9.54
CA PHE A 129 3.34 -4.29 -10.79
C PHE A 129 4.12 -3.03 -11.14
N THR A 130 4.40 -2.82 -12.42
CA THR A 130 5.01 -1.59 -12.89
C THR A 130 4.47 -1.22 -14.27
N ALA A 131 4.32 0.07 -14.50
CA ALA A 131 3.98 0.61 -15.81
C ALA A 131 4.81 1.85 -16.13
N GLY A 132 4.98 2.10 -17.42
CA GLY A 132 5.59 3.31 -17.94
C GLY A 132 4.68 4.53 -17.78
N GLU A 133 5.12 5.63 -18.37
CA GLU A 133 4.30 6.86 -18.42
C GLU A 133 2.99 6.58 -19.15
N THR A 134 1.87 6.96 -18.53
CA THR A 134 0.53 6.64 -19.06
C THR A 134 -0.24 7.92 -19.39
N PRO A 135 -0.82 8.05 -20.59
CA PRO A 135 -1.68 9.19 -20.91
C PRO A 135 -2.88 9.29 -19.96
N ALA A 136 -3.12 10.46 -19.37
CA ALA A 136 -4.23 10.73 -18.47
C ALA A 136 -4.86 12.10 -18.75
N GLY A 137 -5.95 12.08 -19.51
CA GLY A 137 -6.61 13.31 -19.96
C GLY A 137 -5.64 14.20 -20.76
N PRO A 138 -5.48 15.49 -20.41
CA PRO A 138 -4.55 16.39 -21.10
C PRO A 138 -3.08 16.20 -20.68
N GLY A 139 -2.80 15.34 -19.70
CA GLY A 139 -1.47 15.13 -19.14
C GLY A 139 -0.97 13.69 -19.29
N THR A 140 0.16 13.44 -18.65
CA THR A 140 0.79 12.12 -18.56
C THR A 140 1.01 11.82 -17.08
N LEU A 141 0.56 10.65 -16.63
CA LEU A 141 0.93 10.12 -15.33
C LEU A 141 2.39 9.65 -15.40
N PRO A 142 3.19 9.89 -14.34
CA PRO A 142 4.55 9.38 -14.29
C PRO A 142 4.55 7.85 -14.37
N ALA A 143 5.71 7.29 -14.71
CA ALA A 143 5.91 5.87 -14.53
C ALA A 143 5.74 5.52 -13.05
N HIS A 144 5.20 4.34 -12.78
CA HIS A 144 4.88 3.94 -11.42
C HIS A 144 5.22 2.48 -11.15
N LEU A 145 5.50 2.22 -9.88
CA LEU A 145 5.70 0.91 -9.29
C LEU A 145 4.69 0.74 -8.17
N GLN A 146 4.04 -0.42 -8.12
CA GLN A 146 3.24 -0.84 -6.98
C GLN A 146 3.72 -2.21 -6.50
N LEU A 147 4.06 -2.29 -5.23
CA LEU A 147 4.28 -3.54 -4.51
C LEU A 147 3.13 -3.72 -3.51
N SER A 148 2.27 -4.71 -3.73
CA SER A 148 1.18 -5.06 -2.83
C SER A 148 1.55 -6.30 -2.01
N ILE A 149 1.20 -6.28 -0.74
CA ILE A 149 1.41 -7.36 0.23
C ILE A 149 0.07 -7.57 0.94
N GLY A 150 -0.55 -8.72 0.73
CA GLY A 150 -1.84 -9.06 1.31
C GLY A 150 -1.84 -10.46 1.91
N ARG A 151 -2.81 -10.74 2.78
CA ARG A 151 -3.02 -12.10 3.29
C ARG A 151 -3.73 -12.95 2.23
N VAL A 152 -3.32 -14.20 2.07
CA VAL A 152 -3.96 -15.15 1.12
C VAL A 152 -5.37 -15.56 1.54
N ASP A 153 -5.73 -15.38 2.82
CA ASP A 153 -7.06 -15.68 3.35
C ASP A 153 -8.03 -14.48 3.27
N THR A 154 -7.57 -13.33 2.80
CA THR A 154 -8.42 -12.15 2.55
C THR A 154 -9.12 -12.30 1.20
N PRO A 155 -10.47 -12.16 1.13
CA PRO A 155 -11.18 -12.16 -0.15
C PRO A 155 -10.70 -11.02 -1.06
N SER A 156 -10.71 -11.24 -2.38
CA SER A 156 -10.29 -10.22 -3.37
C SER A 156 -11.16 -8.96 -3.34
N GLU A 157 -12.44 -9.07 -2.98
CA GLU A 157 -13.34 -7.92 -2.78
C GLU A 157 -13.16 -7.23 -1.42
N GLY A 158 -12.25 -7.73 -0.58
CA GLY A 158 -12.04 -7.27 0.79
C GLY A 158 -13.01 -7.90 1.79
N LEU A 159 -12.87 -7.48 3.06
CA LEU A 159 -13.81 -7.89 4.11
C LEU A 159 -15.10 -7.07 4.02
N PRO A 160 -16.25 -7.67 4.35
CA PRO A 160 -17.50 -6.93 4.41
C PRO A 160 -17.43 -5.82 5.47
N ARG A 161 -18.23 -4.79 5.24
CA ARG A 161 -18.48 -3.72 6.21
C ARG A 161 -19.00 -4.30 7.53
N ASP A 162 -18.44 -3.85 8.63
CA ASP A 162 -18.82 -4.27 9.99
C ASP A 162 -18.92 -3.05 10.93
N ASP A 163 -20.16 -2.55 11.08
CA ASP A 163 -20.45 -1.37 11.89
C ASP A 163 -20.29 -1.64 13.40
N ASP A 164 -20.55 -2.87 13.84
CA ASP A 164 -20.44 -3.24 15.25
C ASP A 164 -18.96 -3.31 15.66
N ARG A 165 -18.10 -3.83 14.76
CA ARG A 165 -16.65 -3.76 14.92
C ARG A 165 -16.17 -2.31 14.99
N ALA A 166 -16.59 -1.45 14.06
CA ALA A 166 -16.20 -0.04 14.05
C ALA A 166 -16.54 0.66 15.38
N ARG A 167 -17.76 0.44 15.90
CA ARG A 167 -18.17 0.95 17.23
C ARG A 167 -17.38 0.32 18.38
N SER A 168 -17.00 -0.96 18.26
CA SER A 168 -16.14 -1.60 19.26
C SER A 168 -14.75 -0.98 19.31
N VAL A 169 -14.14 -0.71 18.15
CA VAL A 169 -12.84 -0.03 18.03
C VAL A 169 -12.87 1.36 18.67
N LEU A 170 -13.96 2.12 18.51
CA LEU A 170 -14.09 3.41 19.20
C LEU A 170 -14.09 3.30 20.73
N ARG A 171 -14.70 2.24 21.28
CA ARG A 171 -14.84 2.07 22.73
C ARG A 171 -13.60 1.46 23.37
N GLU A 172 -12.97 0.51 22.68
CA GLU A 172 -11.99 -0.42 23.27
C GLU A 172 -10.66 -0.45 22.50
N GLY A 173 -10.65 0.00 21.24
CA GLY A 173 -9.47 -0.01 20.39
C GLY A 173 -8.42 1.00 20.84
N SER A 174 -7.18 0.74 20.45
CA SER A 174 -6.06 1.64 20.71
C SER A 174 -6.16 2.92 19.87
N VAL A 175 -5.21 3.84 20.09
CA VAL A 175 -5.08 5.01 19.20
C VAL A 175 -4.74 4.58 17.77
N VAL A 176 -3.94 3.52 17.59
CA VAL A 176 -3.58 3.00 16.26
C VAL A 176 -4.80 2.40 15.58
N ASP A 177 -5.61 1.61 16.30
CA ASP A 177 -6.85 1.06 15.75
C ASP A 177 -7.79 2.16 15.27
N ARG A 178 -7.97 3.21 16.09
CA ARG A 178 -8.84 4.35 15.75
C ARG A 178 -8.26 5.23 14.64
N TRP A 179 -6.93 5.35 14.55
CA TRP A 179 -6.27 6.04 13.44
C TRP A 179 -6.50 5.32 12.11
N TYR A 180 -6.36 3.99 12.05
CA TYR A 180 -6.72 3.21 10.86
C TYR A 180 -8.21 3.23 10.55
N LEU A 181 -9.07 3.20 11.58
CA LEU A 181 -10.51 3.26 11.40
C LEU A 181 -10.92 4.54 10.67
N ALA A 182 -10.21 5.66 10.85
CA ALA A 182 -10.54 6.93 10.21
C ALA A 182 -10.51 6.91 8.67
N GLY A 183 -9.67 6.04 8.09
CA GLY A 183 -9.57 5.85 6.63
C GLY A 183 -10.55 4.83 6.06
N GLU A 184 -11.33 4.14 6.88
CA GLU A 184 -12.31 3.17 6.38
C GLU A 184 -13.45 3.87 5.64
N ARG A 185 -13.91 3.22 4.56
CA ARG A 185 -14.98 3.76 3.71
C ARG A 185 -16.33 3.44 4.31
N ASP A 186 -17.30 4.30 4.00
CA ASP A 186 -18.72 4.10 4.31
C ASP A 186 -19.03 3.90 5.81
N LEU A 187 -18.22 4.47 6.70
CA LEU A 187 -18.45 4.39 8.15
C LEU A 187 -19.81 4.99 8.56
N PRO A 188 -20.44 4.47 9.62
CA PRO A 188 -21.60 5.10 10.23
C PRO A 188 -21.34 6.55 10.65
N ALA A 189 -22.34 7.41 10.53
CA ALA A 189 -22.20 8.83 10.87
C ALA A 189 -21.80 9.05 12.34
N ASP A 190 -22.30 8.22 13.26
CA ASP A 190 -21.92 8.26 14.68
C ASP A 190 -20.45 7.90 14.90
N VAL A 191 -19.90 7.02 14.05
CA VAL A 191 -18.48 6.64 14.10
C VAL A 191 -17.59 7.77 13.59
N VAL A 192 -17.98 8.38 12.46
CA VAL A 192 -17.26 9.54 11.89
C VAL A 192 -17.22 10.69 12.88
N GLU A 193 -18.38 11.05 13.47
CA GLU A 193 -18.46 12.12 14.47
C GLU A 193 -17.57 11.85 15.69
N ALA A 194 -17.51 10.59 16.15
CA ALA A 194 -16.65 10.20 17.26
C ALA A 194 -15.15 10.34 16.92
N LEU A 195 -14.73 9.96 15.71
CA LEU A 195 -13.34 10.07 15.24
C LEU A 195 -12.90 11.53 15.08
N GLU A 196 -13.77 12.38 14.55
CA GLU A 196 -13.50 13.83 14.42
C GLU A 196 -13.35 14.51 15.79
N ASN A 197 -13.96 13.94 16.83
CA ASN A 197 -13.89 14.42 18.22
C ASN A 197 -13.02 13.54 19.13
N ASP A 198 -12.18 12.66 18.56
CA ASP A 198 -11.35 11.73 19.34
C ASP A 198 -10.46 12.49 20.33
N PRO A 199 -10.22 12.01 21.56
CA PRO A 199 -9.30 12.66 22.48
C PRO A 199 -7.85 12.76 21.95
N ASP A 200 -7.39 11.80 21.14
CA ASP A 200 -6.05 11.83 20.56
C ASP A 200 -6.00 12.73 19.30
N PRO A 201 -5.13 13.75 19.27
CA PRO A 201 -5.03 14.68 18.14
C PRO A 201 -4.65 14.01 16.82
N ARG A 202 -3.95 12.87 16.83
CA ARG A 202 -3.57 12.15 15.61
C ARG A 202 -4.78 11.54 14.92
N VAL A 203 -5.69 10.97 15.70
CA VAL A 203 -6.94 10.39 15.17
C VAL A 203 -7.83 11.48 14.58
N ARG A 204 -7.95 12.63 15.27
CA ARG A 204 -8.71 13.78 14.74
C ARG A 204 -8.13 14.30 13.43
N ALA A 205 -6.80 14.43 13.36
CA ALA A 205 -6.13 14.91 12.15
C ALA A 205 -6.31 13.95 10.96
N ALA A 206 -6.22 12.64 11.20
CA ALA A 206 -6.55 11.63 10.20
C ALA A 206 -8.01 11.75 9.75
N ALA A 207 -8.97 11.82 10.68
CA ALA A 207 -10.39 11.94 10.35
C ALA A 207 -10.69 13.20 9.52
N GLU A 208 -10.07 14.33 9.84
CA GLU A 208 -10.18 15.57 9.08
C GLU A 208 -9.59 15.43 7.67
N SER A 209 -8.41 14.82 7.55
CA SER A 209 -7.76 14.60 6.25
C SER A 209 -8.61 13.69 5.35
N GLU A 210 -9.10 12.58 5.89
CA GLU A 210 -9.93 11.62 5.16
C GLU A 210 -11.26 12.22 4.72
N ARG A 211 -11.87 13.09 5.55
CA ARG A 211 -13.04 13.86 5.15
C ARG A 211 -12.73 14.75 3.96
N TRP A 212 -11.63 15.51 4.02
CA TRP A 212 -11.21 16.40 2.94
C TRP A 212 -10.95 15.63 1.63
N ILE A 213 -10.23 14.50 1.69
CA ILE A 213 -9.97 13.64 0.53
C ILE A 213 -11.28 13.16 -0.09
N ARG A 214 -12.23 12.68 0.72
CA ARG A 214 -13.56 12.25 0.25
C ARG A 214 -14.31 13.41 -0.41
N GLU A 215 -14.35 14.57 0.23
CA GLU A 215 -15.01 15.77 -0.32
C GLU A 215 -14.41 16.19 -1.66
N GLN A 216 -13.09 16.10 -1.85
CA GLN A 216 -12.45 16.40 -3.13
C GLN A 216 -12.68 15.34 -4.20
N ALA A 217 -12.66 14.06 -3.82
CA ALA A 217 -12.96 12.95 -4.73
C ALA A 217 -14.39 13.01 -5.29
N PHE A 218 -15.33 13.62 -4.55
CA PHE A 218 -16.72 13.79 -4.97
C PHE A 218 -17.10 15.23 -5.37
N GLY A 219 -16.22 16.23 -5.18
CA GLY A 219 -16.56 17.66 -5.20
C GLY A 219 -15.89 18.53 -6.26
N GLY A 220 -15.07 17.99 -7.17
CA GLY A 220 -14.46 18.77 -8.25
C GLY A 220 -15.30 18.80 -9.54
N PRO A 221 -15.76 19.96 -10.05
CA PRO A 221 -16.13 20.05 -11.46
C PRO A 221 -14.89 19.80 -12.34
N GLN A 222 -15.07 19.13 -13.49
CA GLN A 222 -14.09 19.21 -14.58
C GLN A 222 -13.81 20.69 -14.86
N PRO A 223 -12.54 21.15 -14.90
CA PRO A 223 -12.26 22.47 -15.45
C PRO A 223 -12.77 22.48 -16.90
N ALA A 224 -13.65 23.44 -17.19
CA ALA A 224 -14.15 23.68 -18.52
C ALA A 224 -12.98 24.02 -19.47
N GLU A 225 -13.11 23.56 -20.70
CA GLU A 225 -12.18 23.62 -21.86
C GLU A 225 -11.28 24.87 -21.96
#